data_AF-A0A1F7IEB1-F1
#
_entry.id   AF-A0A1F7IEB1-F1
#
_cell.length_a   1.000
_cell.length_b   1.000
_cell.length_c   1.000
_cell.angle_alpha   90.00
_cell.angle_beta   90.00
_cell.angle_gamma   90.00
#
_symmetry.space_group_name_H-M   'P 1'
#
loop_
_entity.id
_entity.type
_entity.pdbx_description
1 polymer ?
#
loop_
_entity_poly.entity_id
_entity_poly.type
_entity_poly.pdbx_seq_one_letter_code
_entity_poly.pdbx_strand_id
1 'polypeptide(L)'
;MVYAAYQINSTNFPPARIATFAHLLNVILPMLIIGAAILLLIMLLWGAFTRITSGGNPENLAKSQKIMTYAILGLVLVILSFLFVKLISTVFKIAAPI
;
A
#
# COMPACT_ATOMS: atom_id res chain seq x y z
N MET A 1 13.18 45.37 3.62
CA MET A 1 12.09 44.69 4.34
C MET A 1 10.91 44.70 3.39
N VAL A 2 10.44 43.62 2.75
CA VAL A 2 10.29 42.24 3.18
C VAL A 2 10.17 41.38 1.91
N TYR A 3 11.14 40.52 1.62
CA TYR A 3 10.91 39.39 0.71
C TYR A 3 10.42 38.23 1.57
N ALA A 4 9.14 38.28 1.94
CA ALA A 4 8.51 37.16 2.63
C ALA A 4 8.50 36.01 1.64
N ALA A 5 9.20 34.95 1.99
CA ALA A 5 9.23 33.69 1.27
C ALA A 5 7.81 33.33 0.85
N TYR A 6 7.57 33.30 -0.46
CA TYR A 6 6.40 32.64 -1.01
C TYR A 6 6.58 31.15 -0.69
N GLN A 7 6.09 30.73 0.47
CA GLN A 7 5.97 29.32 0.80
C GLN A 7 4.96 28.77 -0.21
N ILE A 8 5.45 28.01 -1.19
CA ILE A 8 4.60 27.23 -2.08
C ILE A 8 3.91 26.18 -1.20
N ASN A 9 2.76 26.55 -0.65
CA ASN A 9 1.94 25.72 0.22
C ASN A 9 0.62 25.41 -0.51
N SER A 10 0.17 24.16 -0.38
CA SER A 10 -1.01 23.57 -1.01
C SER A 10 -2.34 24.26 -0.69
N THR A 11 -2.36 25.26 0.20
CA THR A 11 -3.53 26.09 0.51
C THR A 11 -3.75 27.25 -0.46
N ASN A 12 -2.72 27.71 -1.18
CA ASN A 12 -2.78 29.00 -1.89
C ASN A 12 -2.73 28.87 -3.43
N PHE A 13 -2.51 27.66 -3.96
CA PHE A 13 -2.47 27.40 -5.40
C PHE A 13 -3.29 26.16 -5.78
N PRO A 14 -4.51 26.34 -6.33
CA PRO A 14 -5.35 25.26 -6.82
C PRO A 14 -4.68 24.32 -7.85
N PRO A 15 -3.86 24.78 -8.81
CA PRO A 15 -3.14 23.86 -9.69
C PRO A 15 -1.94 23.19 -9.00
N ALA A 16 -1.42 23.71 -7.88
CA ALA A 16 -0.41 23.02 -7.06
C ALA A 16 -0.99 21.82 -6.30
N ARG A 17 -2.31 21.79 -6.06
CA ARG A 17 -3.04 20.63 -5.51
C ARG A 17 -3.11 19.44 -6.48
N ILE A 18 -2.74 19.65 -7.75
CA ILE A 18 -2.66 18.62 -8.79
C ILE A 18 -1.32 18.65 -9.56
N ALA A 19 -0.39 19.55 -9.21
CA ALA A 19 0.81 19.82 -10.01
C ALA A 19 1.85 18.69 -10.01
N THR A 20 1.74 17.74 -9.07
CA THR A 20 2.80 16.76 -8.84
C THR A 20 2.21 15.37 -8.69
N PHE A 21 2.90 14.37 -9.26
CA PHE A 21 2.61 12.94 -9.11
C PHE A 21 2.35 12.53 -7.64
N ALA A 22 3.02 13.19 -6.69
CA ALA A 22 2.81 13.01 -5.25
C ALA A 22 1.36 13.26 -4.78
N HIS A 23 0.62 14.19 -5.39
CA HIS A 23 -0.76 14.49 -5.02
C HIS A 23 -1.74 13.41 -5.51
N LEU A 24 -1.50 12.87 -6.71
CA LEU A 24 -2.26 11.72 -7.23
C LEU A 24 -2.05 10.50 -6.35
N LEU A 25 -0.79 10.24 -5.95
CA LEU A 25 -0.48 9.17 -5.01
C LEU A 25 -1.17 9.38 -3.66
N ASN A 26 -1.27 10.59 -3.11
CA ASN A 26 -1.98 10.82 -1.83
C ASN A 26 -3.48 10.47 -1.87
N VAL A 27 -4.12 10.58 -3.03
CA VAL A 27 -5.53 10.23 -3.18
C VAL A 27 -5.68 8.74 -3.45
N ILE A 28 -4.82 8.18 -4.30
CA ILE A 28 -4.91 6.77 -4.73
C ILE A 28 -4.33 5.79 -3.71
N LEU A 29 -3.21 6.10 -3.04
CA LEU A 29 -2.60 5.20 -2.05
C LEU A 29 -3.55 4.80 -0.93
N PRO A 30 -4.20 5.73 -0.18
CA PRO A 30 -5.05 5.32 0.93
C PRO A 30 -6.24 4.49 0.45
N MET A 31 -6.81 4.82 -0.72
CA MET A 31 -7.88 4.01 -1.31
C MET A 31 -7.39 2.60 -1.71
N LEU A 32 -6.18 2.50 -2.26
CA LEU A 32 -5.57 1.24 -2.63
C LEU A 32 -5.15 0.41 -1.41
N ILE A 33 -4.67 1.04 -0.33
CA ILE A 33 -4.31 0.39 0.93
C ILE A 33 -5.56 -0.20 1.59
N ILE A 34 -6.66 0.54 1.66
CA ILE A 34 -7.94 0.04 2.19
C ILE A 34 -8.45 -1.12 1.33
N GLY A 35 -8.42 -0.99 0.01
CA GLY A 35 -8.79 -2.08 -0.90
C GLY A 35 -7.91 -3.32 -0.73
N ALA A 36 -6.59 -3.13 -0.63
CA ALA A 36 -5.62 -4.19 -0.40
C ALA A 36 -5.85 -4.88 0.95
N ALA A 37 -6.15 -4.13 2.02
CA ALA A 37 -6.44 -4.70 3.34
C ALA A 37 -7.69 -5.59 3.32
N ILE A 38 -8.76 -5.15 2.66
CA ILE A 38 -9.99 -5.95 2.50
C ILE A 38 -9.71 -7.23 1.70
N LEU A 39 -8.99 -7.11 0.57
CA LEU A 39 -8.62 -8.26 -0.25
C LEU A 39 -7.75 -9.25 0.51
N LEU A 40 -6.78 -8.76 1.28
CA LEU A 40 -5.93 -9.59 2.14
C LEU A 40 -6.77 -10.38 3.14
N LEU A 41 -7.72 -9.72 3.80
CA LEU A 41 -8.63 -10.34 4.76
C LEU A 41 -9.45 -11.45 4.11
N ILE A 42 -10.04 -11.19 2.93
CA ILE A 42 -10.79 -12.18 2.16
C ILE A 42 -9.91 -13.38 1.78
N MET A 43 -8.71 -13.14 1.27
CA MET A 43 -7.78 -14.22 0.90
C MET A 43 -7.36 -15.06 2.11
N LEU A 44 -7.17 -14.43 3.27
CA LEU A 44 -6.76 -15.10 4.49
C LEU A 44 -7.89 -15.99 5.03
N LEU A 45 -9.14 -15.49 5.03
CA LEU A 45 -10.32 -16.28 5.38
C LEU A 45 -10.51 -17.44 4.38
N TRP A 46 -10.49 -17.17 3.08
CA TRP A 46 -10.69 -18.20 2.06
C TRP A 46 -9.58 -19.28 2.13
N GLY A 47 -8.33 -18.87 2.29
CA GLY A 47 -7.18 -19.76 2.46
C GLY A 47 -7.29 -20.64 3.71
N ALA A 48 -7.74 -20.06 4.84
CA ALA A 48 -7.95 -20.76 6.10
C ALA A 48 -9.11 -21.77 6.02
N PHE A 49 -10.28 -21.35 5.51
CA PHE A 49 -11.43 -22.23 5.30
C PHE A 49 -11.08 -23.38 4.35
N THR A 50 -10.36 -23.09 3.26
CA THR A 50 -9.91 -24.13 2.34
C THR A 50 -9.01 -25.13 3.05
N ARG A 51 -8.09 -24.68 3.93
CA ARG A 51 -7.19 -25.57 4.67
C ARG A 51 -7.93 -26.50 5.64
N ILE A 52 -8.93 -25.97 6.34
CA ILE A 52 -9.73 -26.73 7.33
C ILE A 52 -10.64 -27.73 6.61
N THR A 53 -11.33 -27.31 5.55
CA THR A 53 -12.26 -28.16 4.79
C THR A 53 -11.54 -29.15 3.85
N SER A 54 -10.22 -29.07 3.70
CA SER A 54 -9.44 -29.94 2.80
C SER A 54 -9.53 -31.43 3.15
N GLY A 55 -9.85 -31.80 4.39
CA GLY A 55 -10.24 -33.18 4.78
C GLY A 55 -9.28 -34.32 4.42
N GLY A 56 -8.03 -34.03 4.03
CA GLY A 56 -7.06 -35.04 3.56
C GLY A 56 -6.89 -35.14 2.03
N ASN A 57 -7.62 -34.35 1.22
CA ASN A 57 -7.36 -34.27 -0.22
C ASN A 57 -6.05 -33.47 -0.48
N PRO A 58 -5.01 -34.11 -1.07
CA PRO A 58 -3.73 -33.46 -1.34
C PRO A 58 -3.82 -32.27 -2.30
N GLU A 59 -4.81 -32.25 -3.20
CA GLU A 59 -5.02 -31.16 -4.16
C GLU A 59 -5.46 -29.86 -3.47
N ASN A 60 -6.41 -29.97 -2.54
CA ASN A 60 -6.90 -28.83 -1.76
C ASN A 60 -5.83 -28.32 -0.78
N LEU A 61 -5.00 -29.23 -0.23
CA LEU A 61 -3.85 -28.87 0.59
C LEU A 61 -2.81 -28.08 -0.20
N ALA A 62 -2.46 -28.51 -1.41
CA ALA A 62 -1.52 -27.81 -2.28
C ALA A 62 -2.06 -26.43 -2.69
N LYS A 63 -3.35 -26.34 -3.00
CA LYS A 63 -4.02 -25.07 -3.35
C LYS A 63 -4.02 -24.09 -2.17
N SER A 64 -4.35 -24.56 -0.97
CA SER A 64 -4.32 -23.74 0.25
C SER A 64 -2.91 -23.23 0.57
N GLN A 65 -1.87 -24.06 0.40
CA GLN A 65 -0.48 -23.62 0.58
C GLN A 65 -0.11 -22.51 -0.40
N LYS A 66 -0.48 -22.62 -1.68
CA LYS A 66 -0.24 -21.55 -2.66
C LYS A 66 -0.93 -20.24 -2.24
N ILE A 67 -2.20 -20.31 -1.87
CA ILE A 67 -2.96 -19.14 -1.40
C ILE A 67 -2.28 -18.50 -0.19
N MET A 68 -1.83 -19.30 0.78
CA MET A 68 -1.12 -18.82 1.96
C MET A 68 0.20 -18.13 1.59
N THR A 69 0.99 -18.74 0.71
CA THR A 69 2.25 -18.15 0.23
C THR A 69 2.02 -16.84 -0.50
N TYR A 70 1.00 -16.74 -1.36
CA TYR A 70 0.66 -15.48 -2.02
C TYR A 70 0.15 -14.42 -1.05
N ALA A 71 -0.63 -14.79 -0.03
CA ALA A 71 -1.08 -13.86 1.00
C ALA A 71 0.11 -13.30 1.81
N ILE A 72 1.05 -14.17 2.21
CA ILE A 72 2.27 -13.76 2.91
C ILE A 72 3.15 -12.88 2.00
N LEU A 73 3.36 -13.29 0.74
CA LEU A 73 4.13 -12.49 -0.22
C LEU A 73 3.50 -11.11 -0.45
N GLY A 74 2.17 -11.02 -0.57
CA GLY A 74 1.45 -9.76 -0.71
C GLY A 74 1.65 -8.86 0.50
N LEU A 75 1.56 -9.41 1.71
CA LEU A 75 1.83 -8.66 2.95
C LEU A 75 3.27 -8.13 2.98
N VAL A 76 4.25 -8.98 2.69
CA VAL A 76 5.67 -8.61 2.66
C VAL A 76 5.94 -7.54 1.61
N LEU A 77 5.34 -7.65 0.42
CA LEU A 77 5.47 -6.66 -0.65
C LEU A 77 4.96 -5.28 -0.22
N VAL A 78 3.81 -5.22 0.46
CA VAL A 78 3.25 -3.98 0.97
C VAL A 78 4.18 -3.34 2.00
N ILE A 79 4.69 -4.13 2.95
CA ILE A 79 5.66 -3.66 3.96
C ILE A 79 6.94 -3.12 3.30
N LEU A 80 7.48 -3.85 2.32
CA LEU A 80 8.65 -3.43 1.56
C LEU A 80 8.39 -2.13 0.80
N SER A 81 7.22 -1.99 0.18
CA SER A 81 6.83 -0.76 -0.52
C SER A 81 6.90 0.46 0.38
N PHE A 82 6.39 0.37 1.61
CA PHE A 82 6.51 1.45 2.60
C PHE A 82 7.96 1.77 2.94
N LEU A 83 8.80 0.75 3.12
CA LEU A 83 10.21 0.93 3.40
C LEU A 83 10.93 1.65 2.26
N PHE A 84 10.67 1.26 1.01
CA PHE A 84 11.25 1.91 -0.17
C PHE A 84 10.83 3.37 -0.30
N VAL A 85 9.53 3.68 -0.12
CA VAL A 85 9.04 5.05 -0.16
C VAL A 85 9.71 5.91 0.91
N LYS A 86 9.87 5.37 2.13
CA LYS A 86 10.56 6.05 3.23
C LYS A 86 12.06 6.24 2.95
N LEU A 87 12.71 5.26 2.33
CA LEU A 87 14.13 5.34 1.96
C LEU A 87 14.36 6.46 0.95
N ILE A 88 13.54 6.50 -0.11
CA ILE A 88 13.59 7.53 -1.15
C ILE A 88 13.28 8.90 -0.53
N SER A 89 12.24 9.00 0.29
CA SER A 89 11.90 10.24 1.01
C SER A 89 13.08 10.79 1.83
N THR A 90 13.79 9.90 2.54
CA THR A 90 14.94 10.27 3.36
C THR A 90 16.13 10.73 2.51
N VAL A 91 16.44 10.00 1.42
CA VAL A 91 17.54 10.33 0.51
C VAL A 91 17.29 11.65 -0.21
N PHE A 92 16.06 11.89 -0.64
CA PHE A 92 15.68 13.10 -1.38
C PHE A 92 15.24 14.27 -0.47
N LYS A 93 15.20 14.09 0.86
CA LYS A 93 14.69 15.08 1.84
C LYS A 93 13.30 15.63 1.50
N ILE A 94 12.46 14.82 0.86
CA ILE A 94 11.08 15.19 0.54
C ILE A 94 10.24 14.69 1.71
N ALA A 95 9.54 15.58 2.42
CA ALA A 95 8.59 15.18 3.45
C ALA A 95 7.51 14.30 2.81
N ALA A 96 7.61 12.98 2.99
CA ALA A 96 6.63 12.07 2.44
C ALA A 96 5.36 12.16 3.27
N PRO A 97 4.20 12.46 2.65
CA PRO A 97 2.90 12.34 3.27
C PRO A 97 2.48 10.86 3.19
N ILE A 98 3.17 10.02 3.95
CA ILE A 98 2.67 8.71 4.36
C ILE A 98 2.72 8.62 5.87
#